data_AF-A0A1Y3T3L0-F1
#
_entry.id   AF-A0A1Y3T3L0-F1
#
_cell.length_a   1.000
_cell.length_b   1.000
_cell.length_c   1.000
_cell.angle_alpha   90.00
_cell.angle_beta   90.00
_cell.angle_gamma   90.00
#
_symmetry.space_group_name_H-M   'P 1'
#
loop_
_entity.id
_entity.type
_entity.pdbx_description
1 polymer ?
#
loop_
_entity_poly.entity_id
_entity_poly.type
_entity_poly.pdbx_seq_one_letter_code
_entity_poly.pdbx_strand_id
1 'polypeptide(L)'
;MCEYSLWRIKRILKEIYNCELRLNIKSQSYKANRYRKCKLYDLVNIDTGEIIETGVTIKAFNKVFKEEGIPLYDKKSKSKNK
;
A
#
# COMPACT_ATOMS: atom_id res chain seq x y z
N MET A 1 8.05 -12.54 1.46
CA MET A 1 8.93 -11.67 0.64
C MET A 1 8.09 -10.49 0.16
N CYS A 2 8.58 -9.24 0.27
CA CYS A 2 7.90 -7.93 0.10
C CYS A 2 7.28 -7.27 1.35
N GLU A 3 8.05 -7.10 2.42
CA GLU A 3 7.72 -6.11 3.46
C GLU A 3 8.10 -4.68 3.04
N TYR A 4 9.15 -4.53 2.22
CA TYR A 4 9.65 -3.22 1.77
C TYR A 4 8.65 -2.44 0.87
N SER A 5 7.78 -3.11 0.11
CA SER A 5 6.84 -2.42 -0.79
C SER A 5 5.70 -1.71 -0.06
N LEU A 6 5.19 -2.28 1.04
CA LEU A 6 4.04 -1.70 1.76
C LEU A 6 4.41 -0.37 2.42
N TRP A 7 5.55 -0.31 3.10
CA TRP A 7 6.02 0.92 3.75
C TRP A 7 6.27 2.04 2.73
N ARG A 8 6.87 1.70 1.57
CA ARG A 8 7.11 2.66 0.51
C ARG A 8 5.79 3.19 -0.09
N ILE A 9 4.83 2.31 -0.34
CA ILE A 9 3.49 2.70 -0.81
C ILE A 9 2.82 3.65 0.18
N LYS A 10 2.78 3.30 1.47
CA LYS A 10 2.19 4.17 2.50
C LYS A 10 2.86 5.55 2.53
N ARG A 11 4.19 5.58 2.39
CA ARG A 11 4.94 6.83 2.35
C ARG A 11 4.62 7.68 1.13
N ILE A 12 4.59 7.09 -0.07
CA ILE A 12 4.20 7.77 -1.31
C ILE A 12 2.79 8.35 -1.18
N LEU A 13 1.84 7.55 -0.71
CA LEU A 13 0.46 7.99 -0.52
C LEU A 13 0.37 9.18 0.44
N LYS A 14 1.12 9.15 1.54
CA LYS A 14 1.15 10.25 2.51
C LYS A 14 1.83 11.51 1.97
N GLU A 15 3.00 11.36 1.33
CA GLU A 15 3.83 12.50 0.89
C GLU A 15 3.30 13.17 -0.38
N ILE A 16 2.73 12.40 -1.32
CA ILE A 16 2.32 12.92 -2.64
C ILE A 16 0.81 13.15 -2.71
N TYR A 17 0.02 12.23 -2.15
CA TYR A 17 -1.42 12.19 -2.32
C TYR A 17 -2.20 12.57 -1.06
N ASN A 18 -1.51 12.87 0.04
CA ASN A 18 -2.08 13.09 1.37
C ASN A 18 -3.12 12.03 1.79
N CYS A 19 -2.81 10.77 1.49
CA CYS A 19 -3.67 9.61 1.74
C CYS A 19 -2.98 8.58 2.64
N GLU A 20 -3.77 7.78 3.34
CA GLU A 20 -3.29 6.63 4.10
C GLU A 20 -4.05 5.33 3.76
N LEU A 21 -3.41 4.19 4.05
CA LEU A 21 -4.00 2.87 3.89
C LEU A 21 -4.46 2.32 5.23
N ARG A 22 -5.78 2.09 5.36
CA ARG A 22 -6.38 1.39 6.50
C ARG A 22 -6.70 -0.04 6.12
N LEU A 23 -6.58 -0.99 7.06
CA LEU A 23 -6.93 -2.38 6.77
C LEU A 23 -8.45 -2.51 6.66
N ASN A 24 -8.95 -2.90 5.50
CA ASN A 24 -10.39 -3.01 5.26
C ASN A 24 -11.00 -4.04 6.22
N ILE A 25 -12.20 -3.76 6.74
CA ILE A 25 -12.91 -4.60 7.71
C ILE A 25 -13.11 -6.04 7.23
N LYS A 26 -13.31 -6.24 5.91
CA LYS A 26 -13.41 -7.56 5.27
C LYS A 26 -12.09 -8.37 5.29
N SER A 27 -10.98 -7.75 5.69
CA SER A 27 -9.68 -8.41 5.90
C SER A 27 -9.32 -8.56 7.38
N GLN A 28 -10.12 -8.01 8.29
CA GLN A 28 -9.89 -8.08 9.74
C GLN A 28 -10.42 -9.40 10.33
N SER A 29 -11.45 -10.00 9.73
CA SER A 29 -12.03 -11.25 10.26
C SER A 29 -11.10 -12.45 10.07
N TYR A 30 -10.90 -13.24 11.12
CA TYR A 30 -10.14 -14.50 11.11
C TYR A 30 -10.61 -15.47 10.00
N LYS A 31 -11.93 -15.58 9.79
CA LYS A 31 -12.51 -16.38 8.70
C LYS A 31 -12.14 -15.84 7.31
N ALA A 32 -12.06 -14.52 7.14
CA ALA A 32 -11.71 -13.92 5.86
C ALA A 32 -10.22 -14.10 5.51
N ASN A 33 -9.34 -14.04 6.51
CA ASN A 33 -7.90 -14.33 6.32
C ASN A 33 -7.63 -15.79 5.95
N ARG A 34 -8.51 -16.73 6.33
CA ARG A 34 -8.34 -18.16 6.02
C ARG A 34 -8.53 -18.48 4.53
N TYR A 35 -9.33 -17.69 3.81
CA TYR A 35 -9.65 -17.93 2.39
C TYR A 35 -8.98 -16.95 1.43
N ARG A 36 -8.54 -15.77 1.90
CA ARG A 36 -7.91 -14.76 1.04
C ARG A 36 -6.39 -14.85 1.09
N LYS A 37 -5.78 -15.01 -0.09
CA LYS A 37 -4.32 -14.98 -0.26
C LYS A 37 -3.70 -13.58 -0.06
N CYS A 38 -4.51 -12.52 0.00
CA CYS A 38 -4.05 -11.13 0.08
C CYS A 38 -4.96 -10.27 0.99
N LYS A 39 -4.35 -9.34 1.73
CA LYS A 39 -5.06 -8.31 2.52
C LYS A 39 -5.62 -7.23 1.58
N LEU A 40 -6.81 -6.74 1.91
CA LEU A 40 -7.45 -5.59 1.29
C LEU A 40 -7.32 -4.38 2.21
N TYR A 41 -7.16 -3.21 1.61
CA TYR A 41 -6.99 -1.93 2.27
C TYR A 41 -8.04 -0.95 1.75
N ASP A 42 -8.34 0.05 2.55
CA ASP A 42 -9.11 1.23 2.16
C ASP A 42 -8.13 2.40 2.04
N LEU A 43 -8.29 3.17 0.97
CA LEU A 43 -7.56 4.41 0.74
C LEU A 43 -8.36 5.55 1.37
N VAL A 44 -7.74 6.26 2.31
CA VAL A 44 -8.42 7.28 3.11
C VAL A 44 -7.68 8.60 2.96
N ASN A 45 -8.42 9.68 2.69
CA ASN A 45 -7.87 11.02 2.72
C ASN A 45 -7.52 11.38 4.17
N ILE A 46 -6.29 11.88 4.40
CA ILE A 46 -5.82 12.17 5.76
C ILE A 46 -6.55 13.38 6.35
N ASP A 47 -6.87 14.40 5.54
CA ASP A 47 -7.46 15.64 6.01
C ASP A 47 -8.94 15.47 6.36
N THR A 48 -9.71 14.83 5.46
CA THR A 48 -11.17 14.67 5.64
C THR A 48 -11.53 13.38 6.37
N GLY A 49 -10.62 12.40 6.41
CA GLY A 49 -10.91 11.06 6.91
C GLY A 49 -11.84 10.24 6.01
N GLU A 50 -12.17 10.76 4.82
CA GLU A 50 -13.08 10.11 3.88
C GLU A 50 -12.39 8.96 3.15
N ILE A 51 -13.16 7.90 2.93
CA ILE A 51 -12.68 6.75 2.15
C ILE A 51 -12.82 7.10 0.66
N ILE A 52 -11.68 7.22 -0.01
CA ILE A 52 -11.60 7.48 -1.44
C ILE A 52 -11.91 6.20 -2.23
N GLU A 53 -11.34 5.08 -1.79
CA GLU A 53 -11.49 3.80 -2.48
C GLU A 53 -11.43 2.64 -1.48
N THR A 54 -12.22 1.58 -1.72
CA THR A 54 -12.31 0.43 -0.81
C THR A 54 -11.78 -0.85 -1.41
N GLY A 55 -11.24 -1.72 -0.54
CA GLY A 55 -10.94 -3.09 -0.95
C GLY A 55 -9.76 -3.23 -1.92
N VAL A 56 -8.83 -2.29 -1.91
CA VAL A 56 -7.65 -2.28 -2.78
C VAL A 56 -6.54 -3.18 -2.26
N THR A 57 -5.78 -3.78 -3.17
CA THR A 57 -4.61 -4.60 -2.82
C THR A 57 -3.32 -3.83 -3.03
N ILE A 58 -2.27 -4.20 -2.29
CA ILE A 58 -0.92 -3.65 -2.49
C ILE A 58 -0.40 -3.88 -3.91
N LYS A 59 -0.80 -4.98 -4.56
CA LYS A 59 -0.47 -5.25 -5.96
C LYS A 59 -1.10 -4.24 -6.92
N ALA A 60 -2.30 -3.74 -6.62
CA ALA A 60 -2.95 -2.72 -7.44
C ALA A 60 -2.16 -1.40 -7.39
N PHE A 61 -1.76 -0.95 -6.19
CA PHE A 61 -0.87 0.21 -6.05
C PHE A 61 0.45 0.03 -6.78
N ASN A 62 1.05 -1.17 -6.70
CA ASN A 62 2.30 -1.43 -7.43
C ASN A 62 2.14 -1.23 -8.95
N LYS A 63 1.00 -1.62 -9.51
CA LYS A 63 0.71 -1.46 -10.94
C LYS A 63 0.54 0.03 -11.29
N VAL A 64 -0.33 0.72 -10.55
CA VAL A 64 -0.63 2.15 -10.78
C VAL A 64 0.63 3.01 -10.66
N PHE A 65 1.41 2.84 -9.59
CA PHE A 65 2.64 3.60 -9.41
C PHE A 65 3.69 3.31 -10.48
N LYS A 66 3.73 2.08 -11.01
CA LYS A 66 4.61 1.76 -12.15
C LYS A 66 4.14 2.46 -13.43
N GLU A 67 2.83 2.53 -13.66
CA GLU A 67 2.23 3.25 -14.81
C GLU A 67 2.47 4.76 -14.70
N GLU A 68 2.44 5.31 -13.48
CA GLU A 68 2.78 6.72 -13.20
C GLU A 68 4.29 7.01 -13.18
N GLY A 69 5.14 5.99 -13.34
CA GLY A 69 6.61 6.15 -13.29
C GLY A 69 7.18 6.37 -11.89
N ILE A 70 6.41 6.14 -10.82
CA ILE A 70 6.82 6.27 -9.43
C ILE A 70 7.62 5.03 -8.99
N PRO A 71 8.91 5.18 -8.63
CA PRO A 71 9.74 4.06 -8.23
C PRO A 71 9.37 3.55 -6.82
N LEU A 72 8.94 2.29 -6.78
CA LEU A 72 8.59 1.56 -5.55
C LEU A 72 9.80 0.94 -4.84
N TYR A 73 10.95 0.89 -5.52
CA TYR A 73 12.22 0.47 -4.95
C TYR A 73 13.00 1.70 -4.49
N ASP A 74 13.43 1.71 -3.24
CA ASP A 74 14.32 2.73 -2.73
C ASP A 74 15.73 2.48 -3.30
N LYS A 75 16.31 3.44 -4.03
CA LYS A 75 17.67 3.32 -4.59
C LYS A 75 18.75 3.18 -3.49
N LYS A 76 18.40 3.39 -2.22
CA LYS A 76 19.31 3.28 -1.06
C LYS A 76 19.73 1.86 -0.66
N SER A 77 19.28 0.81 -1.35
CA SER A 77 19.74 -0.56 -1.08
C SER A 77 20.93 -1.03 -1.93
N LYS A 78 21.65 -0.13 -2.60
CA LYS A 78 23.01 -0.39 -3.10
C LYS A 78 24.06 0.31 -2.23
N SER A 79 24.21 -0.16 -1.00
CA SER A 79 25.46 0.01 -0.25
C SER A 79 25.76 -1.26 0.53
N LYS A 80 26.18 -2.29 -0.20
CA LYS A 80 27.13 -3.29 0.27
C LYS A 80 28.03 -3.58 -0.92
N ASN A 81 29.25 -3.07 -0.85
CA ASN A 81 30.44 -3.64 -1.45
C ASN A 81 31.63 -2.90 -0.85
N LYS A 82 32.09 -3.39 0.31
CA LYS A 82 33.51 -3.47 0.60
C LYS A 82 33.74 -4.66 1.51
#